data_AF-A0A2W5Y4U4-F1
#
_entry.id   AF-A0A2W5Y4U4-F1
#
_cell.length_a   1.000
_cell.length_b   1.000
_cell.length_c   1.000
_cell.angle_alpha   90.00
_cell.angle_beta   90.00
_cell.angle_gamma   90.00
#
_symmetry.space_group_name_H-M   'P 1'
#
loop_
_entity.id
_entity.type
_entity.pdbx_description
1 polymer ?
#
loop_
_entity_poly.entity_id
_entity_poly.type
_entity_poly.pdbx_seq_one_letter_code
_entity_poly.pdbx_strand_id
1 'polypeptide(L)'
;MAFEVVIEEVLVYGLDDWVMLSAFTSVVSSELGINDWLTVRPHVLTVMRTVLAEGWYEVGNVGEDGFHSWRLPLEDSLQRLEAEVLSLESWPHMGDPWFNLTPAGQEEAERIVRRTMEWLPPPALPLTAQELLDWLRSYLARGDGYPLRSIVLGVLRGMKVRTDADAREMIDRILRELLSDPDIQVKMETPPGSGSFRVNLAAPALPAMREQLSAIPDLEHMPDLFLLIRLKTIV
;
A
#
# COMPACT_ATOMS: atom_id res chain seq x y z
N MET A 1 11.57 14.47 1.88
CA MET A 1 10.84 13.84 0.76
C MET A 1 10.33 12.45 1.14
N ALA A 2 11.17 11.46 1.52
CA ALA A 2 10.69 10.11 1.82
C ALA A 2 9.56 10.01 2.89
N PHE A 3 9.59 10.86 3.92
CA PHE A 3 8.64 10.78 5.03
C PHE A 3 7.24 11.35 4.74
N GLU A 4 7.17 12.38 3.89
CA GLU A 4 5.91 13.00 3.47
C GLU A 4 5.08 12.01 2.66
N VAL A 5 5.74 11.37 1.72
CA VAL A 5 5.20 10.29 0.90
C VAL A 5 4.62 9.13 1.74
N VAL A 6 5.34 8.70 2.78
CA VAL A 6 4.86 7.64 3.70
C VAL A 6 3.58 8.07 4.42
N ILE A 7 3.53 9.32 4.88
CA ILE A 7 2.35 9.88 5.56
C ILE A 7 1.16 9.90 4.59
N GLU A 8 1.37 10.37 3.37
CA GLU A 8 0.31 10.42 2.35
C GLU A 8 -0.25 9.03 2.05
N GLU A 9 0.61 8.02 1.88
CA GLU A 9 0.17 6.65 1.63
C GLU A 9 -0.60 6.07 2.83
N VAL A 10 -0.15 6.35 4.06
CA VAL A 10 -0.88 5.97 5.29
C VAL A 10 -2.25 6.64 5.36
N LEU A 11 -2.37 7.91 5.02
CA LEU A 11 -3.64 8.64 5.00
C LEU A 11 -4.60 8.06 3.96
N VAL A 12 -4.13 7.85 2.73
CA VAL A 12 -4.92 7.25 1.66
C VAL A 12 -5.37 5.84 2.03
N TYR A 13 -4.52 5.05 2.68
CA TYR A 13 -4.86 3.70 3.11
C TYR A 13 -6.05 3.67 4.09
N GLY A 14 -6.19 4.68 4.95
CA GLY A 14 -7.29 4.78 5.90
C GLY A 14 -8.63 5.24 5.31
N LEU A 15 -8.69 5.62 4.03
CA LEU A 15 -9.95 5.98 3.37
C LEU A 15 -10.90 4.78 3.21
N ASP A 16 -10.35 3.58 3.11
CA ASP A 16 -11.13 2.36 2.90
C ASP A 16 -11.73 1.82 4.21
N ASP A 17 -10.94 1.79 5.30
CA ASP A 17 -11.31 1.18 6.59
C ASP A 17 -10.33 1.63 7.70
N TRP A 18 -10.57 1.17 8.94
CA TRP A 18 -9.62 1.31 10.03
C TRP A 18 -8.30 0.60 9.72
N VAL A 19 -7.21 1.26 10.11
CA VAL A 19 -5.86 0.76 9.85
C VAL A 19 -5.36 0.09 11.12
N MET A 20 -5.09 -1.22 11.08
CA MET A 20 -4.40 -1.90 12.19
C MET A 20 -2.93 -1.47 12.24
N LEU A 21 -2.31 -1.46 13.43
CA LEU A 21 -0.86 -1.24 13.59
C LEU A 21 -0.01 -2.06 12.61
N SER A 22 -0.30 -3.36 12.44
CA SER A 22 0.44 -4.21 11.48
C SER A 22 0.32 -3.74 10.03
N ALA A 23 -0.84 -3.23 9.60
CA ALA A 23 -1.01 -2.66 8.27
C ALA A 23 -0.26 -1.33 8.14
N PHE A 24 -0.38 -0.47 9.15
CA PHE A 24 0.33 0.80 9.24
C PHE A 24 1.85 0.61 9.13
N THR A 25 2.42 -0.26 9.96
CA THR A 25 3.86 -0.58 9.96
C THR A 25 4.31 -1.17 8.64
N SER A 26 3.43 -1.94 7.99
CA SER A 26 3.72 -2.51 6.69
C SER A 26 3.71 -1.48 5.55
N VAL A 27 2.93 -0.40 5.65
CA VAL A 27 3.03 0.74 4.72
C VAL A 27 4.39 1.42 4.92
N VAL A 28 4.72 1.82 6.16
CA VAL A 28 6.00 2.49 6.47
C VAL A 28 7.20 1.66 6.02
N SER A 29 7.19 0.36 6.30
CA SER A 29 8.23 -0.58 5.87
C SER A 29 8.38 -0.66 4.36
N SER A 30 7.25 -0.77 3.63
CA SER A 30 7.23 -0.87 2.18
C SER A 30 7.79 0.40 1.54
N GLU A 31 7.33 1.57 1.99
CA GLU A 31 7.71 2.86 1.42
C GLU A 31 9.15 3.26 1.73
N LEU A 32 9.73 2.73 2.83
CA LEU A 32 11.14 2.96 3.17
C LEU A 32 12.08 1.85 2.69
N GLY A 33 11.55 0.75 2.14
CA GLY A 33 12.37 -0.41 1.75
C GLY A 33 13.04 -1.13 2.92
N ILE A 34 12.49 -1.03 4.14
CA ILE A 34 13.09 -1.59 5.37
C ILE A 34 12.32 -2.83 5.80
N ASN A 35 12.94 -4.01 5.70
CA ASN A 35 12.31 -5.30 6.07
C ASN A 35 12.66 -5.80 7.48
N ASP A 36 13.49 -5.07 8.22
CA ASP A 36 13.84 -5.38 9.61
C ASP A 36 12.97 -4.55 10.58
N TRP A 37 12.30 -5.24 11.51
CA TRP A 37 11.38 -4.59 12.46
C TRP A 37 12.11 -3.59 13.36
N LEU A 38 13.26 -3.96 13.92
CA LEU A 38 13.98 -3.10 14.86
C LEU A 38 14.46 -1.81 14.18
N THR A 39 14.81 -1.90 12.89
CA THR A 39 15.19 -0.76 12.06
C THR A 39 14.00 0.11 11.64
N VAL A 40 12.85 -0.48 11.29
CA VAL A 40 11.67 0.29 10.84
C VAL A 40 10.87 0.92 11.99
N ARG A 41 10.90 0.31 13.18
CA ARG A 41 10.17 0.75 14.38
C ARG A 41 10.30 2.25 14.72
N PRO A 42 11.50 2.87 14.77
CA PRO A 42 11.60 4.31 15.03
C PRO A 42 10.93 5.16 13.95
N HIS A 43 10.91 4.72 12.69
CA HIS A 43 10.19 5.41 11.62
C HIS A 43 8.69 5.29 11.79
N VAL A 44 8.21 4.09 12.12
CA VAL A 44 6.80 3.83 12.43
C VAL A 44 6.29 4.76 13.53
N LEU A 45 7.01 4.84 14.66
CA LEU A 45 6.67 5.73 15.78
C LEU A 45 6.66 7.20 15.36
N THR A 46 7.61 7.60 14.51
CA THR A 46 7.68 8.97 14.00
C THR A 46 6.46 9.30 13.14
N VAL A 47 6.06 8.42 12.20
CA VAL A 47 4.85 8.61 11.38
C VAL A 47 3.61 8.68 12.25
N MET A 48 3.45 7.77 13.22
CA MET A 48 2.32 7.77 14.15
C MET A 48 2.22 9.07 14.94
N ARG A 49 3.35 9.53 15.48
CA ARG A 49 3.41 10.80 16.20
C ARG A 49 2.97 11.96 15.33
N THR A 50 3.44 12.03 14.08
CA THR A 50 3.03 13.08 13.15
C THR A 50 1.54 13.02 12.87
N VAL A 51 0.99 11.87 12.44
CA VAL A 51 -0.43 11.81 12.03
C VAL A 51 -1.41 11.99 13.19
N LEU A 52 -1.02 11.61 14.41
CA LEU A 52 -1.81 11.85 15.62
C LEU A 52 -1.71 13.32 16.08
N ALA A 53 -0.53 13.93 15.99
CA ALA A 53 -0.34 15.34 16.36
C ALA A 53 -1.05 16.32 15.42
N GLU A 54 -1.08 16.00 14.12
CA GLU A 54 -1.86 16.75 13.12
C GLU A 54 -3.37 16.49 13.24
N GLY A 55 -3.78 15.55 14.11
CA GLY A 55 -5.18 15.20 14.32
C GLY A 55 -5.82 14.51 13.12
N TRP A 56 -5.04 13.93 12.21
CA TRP A 56 -5.55 13.20 11.05
C TRP A 56 -6.05 11.79 11.40
N TYR A 57 -5.44 11.19 12.41
CA TYR A 57 -5.89 9.91 12.95
C TYR A 57 -6.26 10.05 14.42
N GLU A 58 -7.18 9.20 14.85
CA GLU A 58 -7.35 8.82 16.25
C GLU A 58 -6.93 7.36 16.43
N VAL A 59 -6.41 7.04 17.62
CA VAL A 59 -5.99 5.68 17.98
C VAL A 59 -7.02 5.06 18.92
N GLY A 60 -7.29 3.78 18.74
CA GLY A 60 -8.37 3.09 19.43
C GLY A 60 -8.23 1.58 19.44
N ASN A 61 -9.28 0.92 19.90
CA ASN A 61 -9.46 -0.52 19.78
C ASN A 61 -10.71 -0.81 18.96
N VAL A 62 -10.72 -1.94 18.25
CA VAL A 62 -11.92 -2.43 17.56
C VAL A 62 -12.59 -3.50 18.42
N GLY A 63 -13.85 -3.26 18.77
CA GLY A 63 -14.73 -4.18 19.48
C GLY A 63 -15.84 -4.74 18.59
N GLU A 64 -16.80 -5.44 19.18
CA GLU A 64 -17.94 -6.05 18.46
C GLU A 64 -18.84 -5.01 17.78
N ASP A 65 -18.93 -3.82 18.35
CA ASP A 65 -19.72 -2.68 17.90
C ASP A 65 -18.91 -1.64 17.10
N GLY A 66 -17.64 -1.93 16.83
CA GLY A 66 -16.77 -1.15 15.96
C GLY A 66 -15.62 -0.46 16.69
N PHE A 67 -15.15 0.66 16.12
CA PHE A 67 -13.99 1.37 16.62
C PHE A 67 -14.29 2.23 17.85
N HIS A 68 -13.43 2.11 18.86
CA HIS A 68 -13.47 2.85 20.11
C HIS A 68 -12.17 3.61 20.31
N SER A 69 -12.24 4.92 20.06
CA SER A 69 -11.15 5.87 20.31
C SER A 69 -10.68 5.80 21.76
N TRP A 70 -9.37 5.82 21.97
CA TRP A 70 -8.79 5.97 23.30
C TRP A 70 -9.16 7.35 23.83
N ARG A 71 -9.94 7.41 24.90
CA ARG A 71 -10.36 8.66 25.55
C ARG A 71 -9.23 9.25 26.42
N LEU A 72 -8.04 9.35 25.84
CA LEU A 72 -6.83 9.84 26.45
C LEU A 72 -6.39 11.13 25.75
N PRO A 73 -5.73 12.06 26.48
CA PRO A 73 -4.97 13.14 25.84
C PRO A 73 -3.98 12.61 24.79
N LEU A 74 -3.62 13.45 23.81
CA LEU A 74 -2.68 13.09 22.74
C LEU A 74 -1.36 12.54 23.29
N GLU A 75 -0.74 13.25 24.23
CA GLU A 75 0.54 12.84 24.83
C GLU A 75 0.43 11.48 25.56
N ASP A 76 -0.66 11.25 26.27
CA ASP A 76 -0.90 9.98 26.98
C ASP A 76 -1.13 8.84 25.99
N SER A 77 -1.83 9.11 24.87
CA SER A 77 -2.02 8.15 23.78
C SER A 77 -0.70 7.80 23.11
N LEU A 78 0.15 8.81 22.83
CA LEU A 78 1.47 8.61 22.24
C LEU A 78 2.39 7.83 23.17
N GLN A 79 2.40 8.16 24.46
CA GLN A 79 3.21 7.44 25.44
C GLN A 79 2.79 5.97 25.54
N ARG A 80 1.48 5.71 25.58
CA ARG A 80 0.94 4.35 25.59
C ARG A 80 1.34 3.58 24.33
N LEU A 81 1.13 4.19 23.17
CA LEU A 81 1.44 3.58 21.88
C LEU A 81 2.94 3.31 21.73
N GLU A 82 3.79 4.24 22.18
CA GLU A 82 5.23 4.07 22.19
C GLU A 82 5.63 2.91 23.11
N ALA A 83 5.04 2.80 24.30
CA ALA A 83 5.29 1.66 25.19
C ALA A 83 4.85 0.33 24.57
N GLU A 84 3.66 0.28 23.95
CA GLU A 84 3.15 -0.91 23.26
C GLU A 84 4.09 -1.32 22.12
N VAL A 85 4.46 -0.40 21.22
CA VAL A 85 5.35 -0.65 20.09
C VAL A 85 6.77 -1.02 20.53
N LEU A 86 7.32 -0.37 21.56
CA LEU A 86 8.66 -0.66 22.08
C LEU A 86 8.72 -2.02 22.78
N SER A 87 7.61 -2.50 23.34
CA SER A 87 7.51 -3.84 23.94
C SER A 87 7.54 -4.97 22.91
N LEU A 88 7.29 -4.67 21.64
CA LEU A 88 7.33 -5.66 20.56
C LEU A 88 8.77 -6.00 20.17
N GLU A 89 9.15 -7.26 20.39
CA GLU A 89 10.43 -7.84 19.92
C GLU A 89 10.38 -8.23 18.44
N SER A 90 9.18 -8.39 17.88
CA SER A 90 8.92 -8.79 16.50
C SER A 90 7.89 -7.88 15.84
N TRP A 91 7.58 -8.17 14.57
CA TRP A 91 6.52 -7.49 13.84
C TRP A 91 5.20 -7.48 14.62
N PRO A 92 4.41 -6.39 14.54
CA PRO A 92 3.11 -6.30 15.19
C PRO A 92 2.15 -7.39 14.69
N HIS A 93 1.31 -7.91 15.58
CA HIS A 93 0.40 -9.03 15.33
C HIS A 93 -1.07 -8.55 15.21
N MET A 94 -1.98 -9.48 14.91
CA MET A 94 -3.41 -9.16 14.95
C MET A 94 -3.86 -8.96 16.41
N GLY A 95 -4.50 -7.82 16.70
CA GLY A 95 -4.95 -7.45 18.05
C GLY A 95 -4.34 -6.15 18.59
N ASP A 96 -3.38 -5.58 17.87
CA ASP A 96 -2.74 -4.31 18.17
C ASP A 96 -3.69 -3.09 18.02
N PRO A 97 -3.30 -1.89 18.53
CA PRO A 97 -4.08 -0.67 18.32
C PRO A 97 -4.46 -0.45 16.85
N TRP A 98 -5.64 0.14 16.70
CA TRP A 98 -6.20 0.52 15.42
C TRP A 98 -6.21 2.03 15.29
N PHE A 99 -6.17 2.49 14.05
CA PHE A 99 -6.18 3.91 13.69
C PHE A 99 -7.41 4.17 12.83
N ASN A 100 -8.18 5.17 13.19
CA ASN A 100 -9.34 5.63 12.44
C ASN A 100 -9.08 7.06 11.94
N LEU A 101 -9.36 7.33 10.67
CA LEU A 101 -9.26 8.69 10.15
C LEU A 101 -10.27 9.58 10.87
N THR A 102 -9.81 10.74 11.29
CA THR A 102 -10.70 11.81 11.72
C THR A 102 -11.31 12.49 10.48
N PRO A 103 -12.33 13.35 10.63
CA PRO A 103 -12.81 14.16 9.51
C PRO A 103 -11.72 15.00 8.84
N ALA A 104 -10.76 15.53 9.61
CA ALA A 104 -9.64 16.29 9.07
C ALA A 104 -8.66 15.41 8.30
N GLY A 105 -8.38 14.20 8.78
CA GLY A 105 -7.55 13.23 8.07
C GLY A 105 -8.20 12.74 6.79
N GLN A 106 -9.52 12.52 6.79
CA GLN A 106 -10.27 12.14 5.59
C GLN A 106 -10.22 13.25 4.53
N GLU A 107 -10.45 14.51 4.91
CA GLU A 107 -10.34 15.64 3.97
C GLU A 107 -8.94 15.72 3.34
N GLU A 108 -7.89 15.54 4.14
CA GLU A 108 -6.51 15.56 3.67
C GLU A 108 -6.19 14.38 2.74
N ALA A 109 -6.62 13.17 3.11
CA ALA A 109 -6.48 11.98 2.28
C ALA A 109 -7.21 12.14 0.93
N GLU A 110 -8.44 12.65 0.93
CA GLU A 110 -9.19 12.94 -0.30
C GLU A 110 -8.53 14.03 -1.14
N ARG A 111 -7.92 15.05 -0.52
CA ARG A 111 -7.15 16.09 -1.21
C ARG A 111 -5.93 15.48 -1.91
N ILE A 112 -5.21 14.57 -1.25
CA ILE A 112 -4.09 13.81 -1.82
C ILE A 112 -4.57 13.01 -3.03
N VAL A 113 -5.68 12.26 -2.89
CA VAL A 113 -6.26 11.48 -4.00
C VAL A 113 -6.63 12.39 -5.17
N ARG A 114 -7.31 13.50 -4.92
CA ARG A 114 -7.74 14.45 -5.96
C ARG A 114 -6.55 15.04 -6.71
N ARG A 115 -5.53 15.51 -5.96
CA ARG A 115 -4.27 16.02 -6.52
C ARG A 115 -3.60 14.98 -7.41
N THR A 116 -3.58 13.71 -6.98
CA THR A 116 -3.09 12.61 -7.80
C THR A 116 -3.91 12.41 -9.06
N MET A 117 -5.24 12.37 -8.95
CA MET A 117 -6.12 12.13 -10.10
C MET A 117 -6.08 13.28 -11.12
N GLU A 118 -5.82 14.52 -10.69
CA GLU A 118 -5.57 15.64 -11.59
C GLU A 118 -4.26 15.45 -12.37
N TRP A 119 -3.24 14.90 -11.72
CA TRP A 119 -1.96 14.59 -12.35
C TRP A 119 -2.03 13.35 -13.25
N LEU A 120 -2.88 12.40 -12.90
CA LEU A 120 -3.11 11.13 -13.58
C LEU A 120 -4.61 10.91 -13.79
N PRO A 121 -5.21 11.58 -14.78
CA PRO A 121 -6.61 11.37 -15.07
C PRO A 121 -6.83 9.88 -15.36
N PRO A 122 -7.85 9.26 -14.75
CA PRO A 122 -8.16 7.88 -15.06
C PRO A 122 -8.47 7.77 -16.56
N PRO A 123 -7.98 6.71 -17.21
CA PRO A 123 -8.23 6.53 -18.63
C PRO A 123 -9.74 6.38 -18.86
N ALA A 124 -10.25 6.99 -19.94
CA ALA A 124 -11.68 6.99 -20.24
C ALA A 124 -12.19 5.55 -20.44
N LEU A 125 -13.22 5.16 -19.69
CA LEU A 125 -13.81 3.81 -19.76
C LEU A 125 -14.86 3.69 -20.89
N PRO A 126 -15.06 2.47 -21.44
CA PRO A 126 -14.33 1.23 -21.18
C PRO A 126 -12.95 1.20 -21.86
N LEU A 127 -11.99 0.48 -21.27
CA LEU A 127 -10.67 0.28 -21.83
C LEU A 127 -10.48 -1.17 -22.22
N THR A 128 -9.73 -1.38 -23.30
CA THR A 128 -9.11 -2.65 -23.63
C THR A 128 -7.94 -2.96 -22.70
N ALA A 129 -7.53 -4.23 -22.67
CA ALA A 129 -6.33 -4.68 -21.96
C ALA A 129 -5.08 -3.86 -22.31
N GLN A 130 -4.92 -3.58 -23.60
CA GLN A 130 -3.75 -2.88 -24.13
C GLN A 130 -3.76 -1.42 -23.72
N GLU A 131 -4.92 -0.75 -23.77
CA GLU A 131 -5.05 0.64 -23.31
C GLU A 131 -4.78 0.77 -21.81
N LEU A 132 -5.18 -0.22 -21.00
CA LEU A 132 -4.82 -0.26 -19.57
C LEU A 132 -3.31 -0.44 -19.37
N LEU A 133 -2.68 -1.36 -20.10
CA LEU A 133 -1.24 -1.59 -20.05
C LEU A 133 -0.45 -0.36 -20.48
N ASP A 134 -0.84 0.29 -21.56
CA ASP A 134 -0.16 1.48 -22.08
C ASP A 134 -0.33 2.66 -21.13
N TRP A 135 -1.49 2.80 -20.49
CA TRP A 135 -1.69 3.76 -19.41
C TRP A 135 -0.77 3.47 -18.21
N LEU A 136 -0.70 2.22 -17.75
CA LEU A 136 0.19 1.81 -16.65
C LEU A 136 1.67 2.05 -17.00
N ARG A 137 2.09 1.74 -18.23
CA ARG A 137 3.45 2.01 -18.71
C ARG A 137 3.74 3.50 -18.76
N SER A 138 2.81 4.31 -19.27
CA SER A 138 2.95 5.76 -19.27
C SER A 138 3.01 6.34 -17.85
N TYR A 139 2.37 5.70 -16.87
CA TYR A 139 2.47 6.07 -15.46
C TYR A 139 3.86 5.76 -14.92
N LEU A 140 4.34 4.52 -15.08
CA LEU A 140 5.65 4.08 -14.59
C LEU A 140 6.82 4.83 -15.23
N ALA A 141 6.72 5.15 -16.53
CA ALA A 141 7.77 5.84 -17.28
C ALA A 141 7.94 7.32 -16.92
N ARG A 142 6.99 7.95 -16.22
CA ARG A 142 7.08 9.37 -15.86
C ARG A 142 8.06 9.65 -14.72
N GLY A 143 8.53 8.64 -13.98
CA GLY A 143 9.69 8.77 -13.09
C GLY A 143 9.53 9.70 -11.88
N ASP A 144 8.38 10.37 -11.71
CA ASP A 144 8.21 11.45 -10.72
C ASP A 144 7.91 10.95 -9.29
N GLY A 145 8.41 9.76 -8.93
CA GLY A 145 8.65 9.34 -7.53
C GLY A 145 7.46 9.29 -6.57
N TYR A 146 6.23 9.53 -7.01
CA TYR A 146 5.04 9.46 -6.16
C TYR A 146 4.59 8.00 -6.03
N PRO A 147 4.78 7.34 -4.88
CA PRO A 147 4.36 5.98 -4.72
C PRO A 147 2.89 6.01 -4.37
N LEU A 148 2.10 5.71 -5.37
CA LEU A 148 0.66 5.64 -5.22
C LEU A 148 0.19 4.26 -5.62
N ARG A 149 0.85 3.30 -4.97
CA ARG A 149 0.47 1.90 -4.97
C ARG A 149 -0.99 1.76 -4.56
N SER A 150 -1.43 2.49 -3.53
CA SER A 150 -2.82 2.47 -3.08
C SER A 150 -3.79 3.15 -4.05
N ILE A 151 -3.41 4.21 -4.77
CA ILE A 151 -4.31 4.83 -5.76
C ILE A 151 -4.39 4.01 -7.05
N VAL A 152 -3.29 3.43 -7.55
CA VAL A 152 -3.38 2.50 -8.69
C VAL A 152 -4.26 1.31 -8.31
N LEU A 153 -4.09 0.74 -7.10
CA LEU A 153 -4.95 -0.34 -6.61
C LEU A 153 -6.39 0.11 -6.37
N GLY A 154 -6.61 1.33 -5.87
CA GLY A 154 -7.93 1.92 -5.63
C GLY A 154 -8.67 2.22 -6.92
N VAL A 155 -7.98 2.76 -7.93
CA VAL A 155 -8.49 2.95 -9.30
C VAL A 155 -8.84 1.58 -9.89
N LEU A 156 -7.96 0.58 -9.79
CA LEU A 156 -8.24 -0.77 -10.28
C LEU A 156 -9.40 -1.46 -9.53
N ARG A 157 -9.59 -1.20 -8.22
CA ARG A 157 -10.71 -1.71 -7.41
C ARG A 157 -12.04 -1.01 -7.72
N GLY A 158 -12.02 0.30 -7.95
CA GLY A 158 -13.17 1.11 -8.30
C GLY A 158 -13.59 0.99 -9.76
N MET A 159 -12.66 0.62 -10.64
CA MET A 159 -12.97 0.14 -11.97
C MET A 159 -13.77 -1.16 -11.82
N LYS A 160 -15.09 -1.07 -12.03
CA LYS A 160 -15.89 -2.23 -12.42
C LYS A 160 -15.37 -2.73 -13.77
N VAL A 161 -14.22 -3.41 -13.76
CA VAL A 161 -13.87 -4.29 -14.86
C VAL A 161 -15.01 -5.30 -14.86
N ARG A 162 -15.86 -5.26 -15.90
CA ARG A 162 -16.97 -6.19 -16.03
C ARG A 162 -16.42 -7.59 -15.71
N THR A 163 -17.02 -8.26 -14.73
CA THR A 163 -16.66 -9.63 -14.33
C THR A 163 -17.09 -10.63 -15.39
N ASP A 164 -16.78 -10.36 -16.65
CA ASP A 164 -16.72 -11.37 -17.68
C ASP A 164 -15.45 -12.20 -17.44
N ALA A 165 -15.49 -13.49 -17.72
CA ALA A 165 -14.34 -14.39 -17.61
C ALA A 165 -13.08 -13.81 -18.31
N ASP A 166 -13.32 -13.01 -19.35
CA ASP A 166 -12.34 -12.24 -20.12
C ASP A 166 -11.53 -11.25 -19.28
N ALA A 167 -12.13 -10.59 -18.28
CA ALA A 167 -11.43 -9.64 -17.42
C ALA A 167 -10.44 -10.32 -16.46
N ARG A 168 -10.79 -11.51 -15.97
CA ARG A 168 -9.92 -12.32 -15.13
C ARG A 168 -8.78 -12.89 -15.96
N GLU A 169 -9.08 -13.46 -17.12
CA GLU A 169 -8.06 -13.97 -18.04
C GLU A 169 -7.14 -12.84 -18.53
N MET A 170 -7.68 -11.63 -18.69
CA MET A 170 -6.94 -10.42 -19.04
C MET A 170 -6.04 -9.93 -17.91
N ILE A 171 -6.52 -9.86 -16.67
CA ILE A 171 -5.67 -9.52 -15.51
C ILE A 171 -4.58 -10.60 -15.35
N ASP A 172 -4.93 -11.88 -15.47
CA ASP A 172 -3.96 -12.99 -15.45
C ASP A 172 -2.95 -12.90 -16.59
N ARG A 173 -3.36 -12.43 -17.78
CA ARG A 173 -2.46 -12.22 -18.93
C ARG A 173 -1.57 -11.00 -18.73
N ILE A 174 -2.12 -9.88 -18.26
CA ILE A 174 -1.38 -8.65 -17.94
C ILE A 174 -0.33 -8.94 -16.87
N LEU A 175 -0.71 -9.66 -15.81
CA LEU A 175 0.22 -10.11 -14.78
C LEU A 175 1.24 -11.09 -15.38
N ARG A 176 0.83 -12.09 -16.18
CA ARG A 176 1.78 -13.01 -16.85
C ARG A 176 2.70 -12.33 -17.85
N GLU A 177 2.30 -11.26 -18.52
CA GLU A 177 3.13 -10.51 -19.48
C GLU A 177 4.08 -9.56 -18.76
N LEU A 178 3.60 -8.82 -17.75
CA LEU A 178 4.43 -8.03 -16.85
C LEU A 178 5.43 -8.90 -16.05
N LEU A 179 5.13 -10.20 -15.89
CA LEU A 179 5.90 -11.18 -15.13
C LEU A 179 6.35 -12.36 -16.00
N SER A 180 6.49 -12.16 -17.32
CA SER A 180 6.75 -13.22 -18.33
C SER A 180 8.16 -13.82 -18.27
N ASP A 181 8.90 -13.49 -17.21
CA ASP A 181 10.12 -14.17 -16.84
C ASP A 181 9.77 -15.60 -16.35
N PRO A 182 10.34 -16.65 -16.96
CA PRO A 182 10.03 -18.05 -16.64
C PRO A 182 10.34 -18.44 -15.18
N ASP A 183 11.09 -17.63 -14.44
CA ASP A 183 11.44 -17.86 -13.04
C ASP A 183 10.45 -17.24 -12.04
N ILE A 184 9.42 -16.51 -12.51
CA ILE A 184 8.43 -15.84 -11.67
C ILE A 184 7.12 -16.62 -11.63
N GLN A 185 6.90 -17.40 -10.57
CA GLN A 185 5.62 -18.08 -10.34
C GLN A 185 4.63 -17.18 -9.61
N VAL A 186 3.48 -16.98 -10.24
CA VAL A 186 2.37 -16.17 -9.73
C VAL A 186 1.21 -17.07 -9.33
N LYS A 187 0.85 -17.10 -8.04
CA LYS A 187 -0.33 -17.81 -7.55
C LYS A 187 -1.43 -16.82 -7.21
N MET A 188 -2.55 -16.90 -7.94
CA MET A 188 -3.72 -16.08 -7.69
C MET A 188 -4.75 -16.84 -6.87
N GLU A 189 -5.18 -16.25 -5.75
CA GLU A 189 -6.19 -16.82 -4.87
C GLU A 189 -7.40 -15.90 -4.77
N THR A 190 -8.59 -16.48 -4.91
CA THR A 190 -9.86 -15.80 -4.65
C THR A 190 -10.41 -16.33 -3.33
N PRO A 191 -10.38 -15.54 -2.25
CA PRO A 191 -11.02 -15.91 -1.00
C PRO A 191 -12.52 -16.19 -1.23
N PRO A 192 -13.10 -17.25 -0.63
CA PRO A 192 -14.52 -17.52 -0.77
C PRO A 192 -15.36 -16.31 -0.34
N GLY A 193 -16.21 -15.81 -1.23
CA GLY A 193 -17.12 -14.70 -0.95
C GLY A 193 -16.53 -13.29 -1.10
N SER A 194 -15.25 -13.13 -1.46
CA SER A 194 -14.70 -11.80 -1.76
C SER A 194 -14.74 -11.52 -3.27
N GLY A 195 -15.20 -10.33 -3.66
CA GLY A 195 -15.08 -9.81 -5.03
C GLY A 195 -13.66 -9.34 -5.38
N SER A 196 -12.63 -9.89 -4.71
CA SER A 196 -11.24 -9.45 -4.77
C SER A 196 -10.28 -10.62 -4.96
N PHE A 197 -9.11 -10.35 -5.53
CA PHE A 197 -8.06 -11.33 -5.81
C PHE A 197 -6.78 -11.02 -5.02
N ARG A 198 -6.04 -12.05 -4.63
CA ARG A 198 -4.67 -11.95 -4.10
C ARG A 198 -3.69 -12.49 -5.12
N VAL A 199 -2.50 -11.89 -5.24
CA VAL A 199 -1.43 -12.31 -6.14
C VAL A 199 -0.18 -12.58 -5.30
N ASN A 200 0.32 -13.82 -5.28
CA ASN A 200 1.56 -14.19 -4.57
C ASN A 200 2.67 -14.50 -5.59
N LEU A 201 3.85 -13.88 -5.45
CA LEU A 201 5.07 -14.20 -6.24
C LEU A 201 5.94 -15.24 -5.50
N ALA A 202 6.85 -15.97 -6.15
CA ALA A 202 7.80 -16.83 -5.42
C ALA A 202 9.09 -16.09 -5.04
N ALA A 203 9.67 -16.38 -3.86
CA ALA A 203 10.91 -15.75 -3.37
C ALA A 203 12.15 -15.80 -4.32
N PRO A 204 12.35 -16.81 -5.19
CA PRO A 204 13.50 -16.86 -6.10
C PRO A 204 13.46 -15.84 -7.26
N ALA A 205 12.32 -15.18 -7.50
CA ALA A 205 12.11 -14.26 -8.63
C ALA A 205 12.87 -12.91 -8.50
N LEU A 206 13.24 -12.52 -7.28
CA LEU A 206 13.74 -11.17 -6.97
C LEU A 206 15.12 -10.84 -7.58
N PRO A 207 16.12 -11.74 -7.60
CA PRO A 207 17.42 -11.46 -8.21
C PRO A 207 17.39 -11.32 -9.74
N ALA A 208 16.60 -12.16 -10.44
CA ALA A 208 16.46 -12.11 -11.90
C ALA A 208 15.76 -10.82 -12.37
N MET A 209 14.71 -10.39 -11.65
CA MET A 209 14.07 -9.09 -11.85
C MET A 209 15.05 -7.92 -11.68
N ARG A 210 15.97 -8.00 -10.70
CA ARG A 210 16.98 -6.96 -10.45
C ARG A 210 17.97 -6.81 -11.60
N GLU A 211 18.40 -7.93 -12.20
CA GLU A 211 19.32 -7.92 -13.34
C GLU A 211 18.65 -7.36 -14.61
N GLN A 212 17.42 -7.78 -14.92
CA GLN A 212 16.69 -7.28 -16.10
C GLN A 212 16.34 -5.79 -16.00
N LEU A 213 15.98 -5.31 -14.81
CA LEU A 213 15.67 -3.89 -14.59
C LEU A 213 16.92 -3.00 -14.61
N SER A 214 18.10 -3.53 -14.24
CA SER A 214 19.38 -2.82 -14.34
C SER A 214 19.89 -2.62 -15.78
N ALA A 215 19.31 -3.32 -16.76
CA ALA A 215 19.64 -3.19 -18.17
C ALA A 215 18.85 -2.08 -18.90
N ILE A 216 17.89 -1.43 -18.23
CA ILE A 216 17.12 -0.31 -18.77
C ILE A 216 17.88 1.00 -18.46
N PRO A 217 18.30 1.79 -19.46
CA PRO A 217 18.96 3.07 -19.23
C PRO A 217 18.07 3.99 -18.37
N ASP A 218 18.68 4.77 -17.47
CA ASP A 218 18.05 5.71 -16.53
C ASP A 218 17.42 5.11 -15.24
N LEU A 219 17.38 3.78 -15.12
CA LEU A 219 16.84 3.09 -13.93
C LEU A 219 17.86 2.92 -12.77
N GLU A 220 19.16 3.09 -13.05
CA GLU A 220 20.24 3.05 -12.03
C GLU A 220 20.13 4.18 -10.99
N HIS A 221 19.29 5.19 -11.21
CA HIS A 221 19.06 6.32 -10.30
C HIS A 221 17.77 6.22 -9.49
N MET A 222 17.00 5.13 -9.64
CA MET A 222 15.70 4.94 -8.98
C MET A 222 15.64 3.59 -8.23
N PRO A 223 16.35 3.45 -7.09
CA PRO A 223 16.38 2.21 -6.30
C PRO A 223 15.01 1.83 -5.70
N ASP A 224 14.04 2.75 -5.70
CA ASP A 224 12.72 2.58 -5.05
C ASP A 224 11.63 2.00 -5.97
N LEU A 225 11.94 1.72 -7.25
CA LEU A 225 10.97 1.14 -8.21
C LEU A 225 10.70 -0.37 -7.99
N PHE A 226 11.34 -0.99 -7.00
CA PHE A 226 11.28 -2.42 -6.72
C PHE A 226 10.12 -2.79 -5.77
N LEU A 227 8.86 -2.82 -6.21
CA LEU A 227 7.81 -3.79 -5.81
C LEU A 227 6.38 -3.35 -6.26
N LEU A 228 6.03 -3.53 -7.53
CA LEU A 228 4.63 -3.78 -7.87
C LEU A 228 4.34 -5.27 -7.62
N ILE A 229 3.25 -5.57 -6.89
CA ILE A 229 2.75 -6.89 -6.41
C ILE A 229 3.20 -7.25 -4.98
N ARG A 230 2.23 -7.30 -4.05
CA ARG A 230 2.46 -7.77 -2.67
C ARG A 230 2.41 -9.29 -2.60
N LEU A 231 3.57 -9.85 -2.31
CA LEU A 231 3.78 -11.17 -1.77
C LEU A 231 3.31 -11.28 -0.31
N LYS A 232 2.41 -12.22 0.02
CA LYS A 232 2.15 -12.63 1.41
C LYS A 232 2.70 -14.05 1.58
N THR A 233 3.94 -14.19 2.05
CA THR A 233 4.44 -15.48 2.53
C THR A 233 3.73 -15.79 3.84
N ILE A 234 2.78 -16.72 3.81
CA ILE A 234 2.37 -17.44 5.02
C ILE A 234 3.50 -18.42 5.31
N VAL A 235 4.16 -18.25 6.46
CA VAL A 235 4.82 -19.35 7.16
C VAL A 235 3.83 -19.86 8.20
#